data_AF-A0A1X3J5V4-F1
#
_entry.id   AF-A0A1X3J5V4-F1
#
_cell.length_a   1.000
_cell.length_b   1.000
_cell.length_c   1.000
_cell.angle_alpha   90.00
_cell.angle_beta   90.00
_cell.angle_gamma   90.00
#
_symmetry.space_group_name_H-M   'P 1'
#
loop_
_entity.id
_entity.type
_entity.pdbx_description
1 polymer ?
#
loop_
_entity_poly.entity_id
_entity_poly.type
_entity_poly.pdbx_seq_one_letter_code
_entity_poly.pdbx_strand_id
1 'polypeptide(L)' 'MTKHDKERFNKRIGGEVQISADIRVNDLMTEGAAYVTVTESSLYERVCLYALQHGEDLQGMFKDEKYEYMSCFVR' A
#
# COMPACT_ATOMS: atom_id res chain seq x y z
N MET A 1 2.00 16.70 9.07
CA MET A 1 0.90 15.80 9.48
C MET A 1 0.11 16.48 10.58
N THR A 2 -1.15 16.79 10.33
CA THR A 2 -2.00 17.48 11.32
C THR A 2 -2.53 16.48 12.34
N LYS A 3 -3.04 16.98 13.48
CA LYS A 3 -3.70 16.14 14.48
C LYS A 3 -4.89 15.36 13.90
N HIS A 4 -5.63 15.97 12.97
CA HIS A 4 -6.75 15.35 12.28
C HIS A 4 -6.33 14.21 11.35
N ASP A 5 -5.21 14.33 10.63
CA ASP A 5 -4.69 13.25 9.78
C ASP A 5 -4.34 12.03 10.62
N LYS A 6 -3.73 12.26 11.79
CA LYS A 6 -3.31 11.23 12.74
C LYS A 6 -4.50 10.51 13.37
N GLU A 7 -5.55 11.25 13.74
CA GLU A 7 -6.79 10.67 14.29
C GLU A 7 -7.59 9.88 13.25
N ARG A 8 -7.70 10.41 12.02
CA ARG A 8 -8.37 9.71 10.90
C ARG A 8 -7.65 8.41 10.55
N PHE A 9 -6.32 8.45 10.56
CA PHE A 9 -5.48 7.31 10.33
C PHE A 9 -5.61 6.26 11.45
N ASN A 10 -5.50 6.66 12.72
CA ASN A 10 -5.67 5.75 13.86
C ASN A 10 -7.04 5.06 13.87
N LYS A 11 -8.09 5.70 13.35
CA LYS A 11 -9.41 5.09 13.18
C LYS A 11 -9.50 4.07 12.04
N ARG A 12 -8.59 4.13 11.06
CA ARG A 12 -8.43 3.14 9.99
C ARG A 12 -7.50 1.99 10.38
N ILE A 13 -7.02 1.95 11.63
CA ILE A 13 -6.18 0.86 12.11
C ILE A 13 -7.05 -0.33 12.52
N GLY A 14 -7.55 -1.08 11.53
CA GLY A 14 -8.23 -2.35 11.72
C GLY A 14 -7.26 -3.53 11.92
N GLY A 15 -5.94 -3.29 11.81
CA GLY A 15 -4.90 -4.31 11.95
C GLY A 15 -4.58 -5.06 10.65
N GLU A 16 -5.20 -4.67 9.53
CA GLU A 16 -4.99 -5.31 8.23
C GLU A 16 -4.80 -4.27 7.12
N VAL A 17 -3.79 -4.47 6.26
CA VAL A 17 -3.65 -3.73 4.99
C VAL A 17 -3.72 -4.71 3.84
N GLN A 18 -4.53 -4.41 2.83
CA GLN A 18 -4.48 -5.12 1.58
C GLN A 18 -3.51 -4.42 0.63
N ILE A 19 -2.51 -5.12 0.13
CA ILE A 19 -1.60 -4.63 -0.91
C ILE A 19 -1.99 -5.29 -2.22
N SER A 20 -2.11 -4.48 -3.27
CA SER A 20 -2.27 -4.92 -4.66
C SER A 20 -1.04 -4.57 -5.47
N ALA A 21 -0.61 -5.50 -6.32
CA ALA A 21 0.51 -5.30 -7.23
C ALA A 21 0.10 -5.73 -8.63
N ASP A 22 0.35 -4.86 -9.61
CA ASP A 22 0.14 -5.10 -11.02
C ASP A 22 1.48 -5.30 -11.72
N ILE A 23 1.57 -6.29 -12.60
CA ILE A 23 2.72 -6.54 -13.45
C ILE A 23 2.41 -6.11 -14.88
N ARG A 24 3.44 -5.67 -15.60
CA ARG A 24 3.33 -5.40 -17.02
C ARG A 24 3.33 -6.71 -17.81
N VAL A 25 2.28 -6.93 -18.59
CA VAL A 25 2.20 -8.08 -19.51
C VAL A 25 2.72 -7.68 -20.89
N ASN A 26 2.39 -6.47 -21.34
CA ASN A 26 2.91 -5.85 -22.56
C ASN A 26 2.78 -4.31 -22.47
N ASP A 27 3.13 -3.59 -23.53
CA ASP A 27 3.14 -2.11 -23.55
C ASP A 27 1.75 -1.45 -23.38
N LEU A 28 0.67 -2.21 -23.52
CA LEU A 28 -0.70 -1.70 -23.49
C LEU A 28 -1.52 -2.31 -22.34
N MET A 29 -0.98 -3.29 -21.62
CA MET A 29 -1.74 -4.03 -20.60
C MET A 29 -0.90 -4.40 -19.38
N THR A 30 -1.51 -4.20 -18.22
CA THR A 30 -1.08 -4.72 -16.93
C THR A 30 -2.06 -5.76 -16.41
N GLU A 31 -1.59 -6.67 -15.57
CA GLU A 31 -2.42 -7.69 -14.90
C GLU A 31 -2.15 -7.66 -13.40
N GLY A 32 -3.21 -7.84 -12.60
CA GLY A 32 -3.09 -7.97 -11.15
C GLY A 32 -2.32 -9.23 -10.78
N ALA A 33 -1.09 -9.05 -10.30
CA ALA A 33 -0.17 -10.14 -10.00
C ALA A 33 -0.33 -10.70 -8.59
N ALA A 34 -0.66 -9.84 -7.62
CA ALA A 34 -0.80 -10.26 -6.24
C ALA A 34 -1.75 -9.38 -5.46
N TYR A 35 -2.52 -10.03 -4.57
CA TYR A 35 -3.26 -9.38 -3.48
C TYR A 35 -2.82 -10.02 -2.17
N VAL A 36 -2.21 -9.23 -1.29
CA VAL A 36 -1.67 -9.71 -0.02
C VAL A 36 -2.31 -8.95 1.13
N THR A 37 -2.85 -9.68 2.10
CA THR A 37 -3.27 -9.09 3.37
C THR A 37 -2.10 -9.10 4.35
N VAL A 38 -1.67 -7.92 4.77
CA VAL A 38 -0.65 -7.73 5.80
C VAL A 38 -1.32 -7.64 7.16
N THR A 39 -1.09 -8.66 7.98
CA THR A 39 -1.54 -8.74 9.38
C THR A 39 -0.40 -8.63 10.39
N GLU A 40 0.85 -8.73 9.91
CA GLU A 40 2.03 -8.57 10.74
C GLU A 40 2.17 -7.10 11.17
N SER A 41 2.18 -6.86 12.48
CA SER A 41 1.96 -5.53 13.06
C SER A 41 3.04 -4.51 12.65
N SER A 42 4.30 -4.93 12.55
CA SER A 42 5.39 -4.00 12.22
C SER A 42 5.38 -3.60 10.74
N LEU A 43 5.09 -4.53 9.83
CA LEU A 43 4.91 -4.26 8.41
C LEU A 43 3.64 -3.45 8.16
N TYR A 44 2.55 -3.79 8.85
CA TYR A 44 1.30 -3.03 8.86
C TYR A 44 1.57 -1.55 9.19
N GLU A 45 2.25 -1.29 10.32
CA GLU A 45 2.51 0.09 10.77
C GLU A 45 3.37 0.85 9.75
N ARG A 46 4.41 0.21 9.20
CA ARG A 46 5.28 0.84 8.19
C ARG A 46 4.53 1.21 6.91
N VAL A 47 3.72 0.30 6.37
CA VAL A 47 2.93 0.55 5.15
C VAL A 47 1.93 1.67 5.40
N CYS A 48 1.25 1.65 6.54
CA CYS A 48 0.28 2.67 6.88
C CYS A 48 0.96 4.05 7.05
N LEU A 49 2.09 4.12 7.76
CA LEU A 49 2.85 5.37 7.92
C LEU A 49 3.34 5.93 6.59
N TYR A 50 3.78 5.06 5.67
CA TYR A 50 4.14 5.45 4.33
C TYR A 50 2.93 6.00 3.57
N ALA A 51 1.81 5.27 3.59
CA ALA A 51 0.59 5.66 2.89
C ALA A 51 0.02 7.00 3.40
N LEU A 52 0.23 7.30 4.67
CA LEU A 52 -0.15 8.58 5.27
C LEU A 52 0.67 9.76 4.73
N GLN A 53 1.93 9.53 4.38
CA GLN A 53 2.84 10.58 3.88
C GLN A 53 2.78 10.72 2.36
N HIS A 54 2.55 9.62 1.65
CA HIS A 54 2.71 9.53 0.20
C HIS A 54 1.40 9.18 -0.54
N GLY A 55 0.32 8.90 0.19
CA GLY A 55 -0.90 8.31 -0.38
C GLY A 55 -0.79 6.80 -0.53
N GLU A 56 -1.86 6.15 -0.98
CA GLU A 56 -1.95 4.69 -1.12
C GLU A 56 -1.11 4.12 -2.29
N ASP A 57 -0.29 4.95 -2.94
CA ASP A 57 0.71 4.54 -3.92
C ASP A 57 1.97 4.05 -3.19
N LEU A 58 2.29 2.78 -3.37
CA LEU A 58 3.43 2.13 -2.73
C LEU A 58 4.65 1.99 -3.66
N GLN A 59 4.58 2.50 -4.89
CA GLN A 59 5.64 2.32 -5.90
C GLN A 59 6.99 2.87 -5.42
N GLY A 60 6.97 3.98 -4.66
CA GLY A 60 8.18 4.56 -4.08
C GLY A 60 8.77 3.76 -2.92
N MET A 61 7.98 2.87 -2.30
CA MET A 61 8.41 1.99 -1.20
C MET A 61 8.97 0.66 -1.73
N PHE A 62 8.35 0.13 -2.79
CA PHE A 62 8.74 -1.12 -3.45
C PHE A 62 9.26 -0.81 -4.84
N LYS A 63 10.52 -0.36 -4.91
CA LYS A 63 11.19 -0.07 -6.17
C LYS A 63 11.66 -1.39 -6.79
N ASP A 64 10.78 -2.04 -7.56
CA ASP A 64 11.05 -3.31 -8.22
C ASP A 64 10.74 -3.16 -9.73
N GLU A 65 11.65 -3.63 -10.58
CA GLU A 65 11.48 -3.61 -12.04
C GLU A 65 10.39 -4.58 -12.51
N LYS A 66 10.00 -5.53 -11.65
CA LYS A 66 9.00 -6.55 -11.96
C LYS A 66 7.56 -6.04 -11.83
N TYR A 67 7.30 -5.09 -10.93
CA TYR A 67 5.96 -4.59 -10.64
C TYR A 67 5.79 -3.20 -11.24
N GLU A 68 4.86 -3.08 -12.20
CA GLU A 68 4.58 -1.82 -12.89
C GLU A 68 3.89 -0.83 -11.94
N TYR A 69 3.01 -1.34 -11.08
CA TYR A 69 2.30 -0.53 -10.10
C TYR A 69 2.01 -1.32 -8.82
N MET A 70 2.20 -0.68 -7.66
CA MET A 70 1.83 -1.23 -6.36
C MET A 70 1.06 -0.20 -5.54
N SER A 71 -0.02 -0.64 -4.91
CA SER A 71 -0.85 0.20 -4.04
C SER A 71 -1.34 -0.57 -2.82
N CYS A 72 -1.84 0.16 -1.83
CA CYS A 72 -2.47 -0.43 -0.66
C CYS A 72 -3.84 0.14 -0.36
N PHE A 73 -4.65 -0.65 0.32
CA PHE A 73 -5.90 -0.23 0.91
C PHE A 73 -5.89 -0.59 2.40
N VAL A 74 -5.80 0.45 3.24
CA VAL A 74 -5.75 0.30 4.70
C VAL A 74 -7.18 0.13 5.22
N ARG A 75 -7.45 -0.99 5.93
CA ARG A 75 -8.77 -1.34 6.47
C ARG A 75 -8.83 -1.18 7.99
#